data_AF-A0A420B6L6-F1
#
_entry.id   AF-A0A420B6L6-F1
#
_cell.length_a   1.000
_cell.length_b   1.000
_cell.length_c   1.000
_cell.angle_alpha   90.00
_cell.angle_beta   90.00
_cell.angle_gamma   90.00
#
_symmetry.space_group_name_H-M   'P 1'
#
loop_
_entity.id
_entity.type
_entity.pdbx_description
1 polymer ?
#
loop_
_entity_poly.entity_id
_entity_poly.type
_entity_poly.pdbx_seq_one_letter_code
_entity_poly.pdbx_strand_id
1 'polypeptide(L)'
;MEKNNRKQMAKRSYGSQFLKKQTIERRSDKAIYVREEYHERLSRILNIIGNGNIPLYAYLDNILKHHFELFGEDIIKDYDKMNKPLF
;
A
#
# COMPACT_ATOMS: atom_id res chain seq x y z
N MET A 1 -11.79 -18.10 30.13
CA MET A 1 -12.81 -18.24 29.08
C MET A 1 -12.36 -17.44 27.88
N GLU A 2 -11.71 -18.12 26.95
CA GLU A 2 -11.09 -17.55 25.76
C GLU A 2 -12.16 -17.38 24.67
N LYS A 3 -12.67 -16.17 24.50
CA LYS A 3 -13.65 -15.87 23.44
C LYS A 3 -12.94 -15.31 22.22
N ASN A 4 -12.62 -16.24 21.33
CA ASN A 4 -12.36 -16.07 19.90
C ASN A 4 -13.10 -14.88 19.27
N ASN A 5 -12.38 -13.80 18.99
CA ASN A 5 -12.85 -12.69 18.15
C ASN A 5 -12.20 -12.69 16.75
N ARG A 6 -11.90 -13.87 16.19
CA ARG A 6 -11.45 -14.03 14.79
C ARG A 6 -12.61 -14.34 13.84
N LYS A 7 -13.72 -13.61 13.94
CA LYS A 7 -14.87 -13.76 13.03
C LYS A 7 -15.42 -12.40 12.60
N GLN A 8 -14.63 -11.65 11.81
CA GLN A 8 -15.16 -10.78 10.74
C GLN A 8 -14.06 -10.17 9.84
N MET A 9 -13.03 -10.93 9.45
CA MET A 9 -12.41 -10.66 8.16
C MET A 9 -13.34 -11.22 7.08
N ALA A 10 -14.44 -10.51 6.82
CA ALA A 10 -15.15 -10.68 5.56
C ALA A 10 -14.09 -10.59 4.46
N LYS A 11 -14.04 -11.61 3.60
CA LYS A 11 -13.10 -11.76 2.47
C LYS A 11 -13.09 -10.47 1.65
N ARG A 12 -12.28 -9.49 2.03
CA ARG A 12 -12.08 -8.28 1.24
C ARG A 12 -11.37 -8.77 -0.02
N SER A 13 -12.04 -8.63 -1.16
CA SER A 13 -11.43 -9.03 -2.42
C SER A 13 -10.20 -8.16 -2.64
N TYR A 14 -9.18 -8.72 -3.27
CA TYR A 14 -7.95 -8.00 -3.62
C TYR A 14 -8.26 -6.62 -4.26
N GLY A 15 -9.23 -6.59 -5.18
CA GLY A 15 -9.67 -5.36 -5.82
C GLY A 15 -10.24 -4.33 -4.83
N SER A 16 -11.04 -4.77 -3.86
CA SER A 16 -11.57 -3.87 -2.83
C SER A 16 -10.52 -3.30 -1.88
N GLN A 17 -9.32 -3.89 -1.81
CA GLN A 17 -8.25 -3.41 -0.94
C GLN A 17 -7.28 -2.52 -1.70
N PHE A 18 -6.89 -2.91 -2.92
CA PHE A 18 -5.78 -2.28 -3.63
C PHE A 18 -6.18 -1.60 -4.94
N LEU A 19 -7.35 -1.88 -5.49
CA LEU A 19 -7.82 -1.34 -6.77
C LEU A 19 -8.87 -0.25 -6.54
N LYS A 20 -8.50 0.77 -5.76
CA LYS A 20 -9.34 1.97 -5.56
C LYS A 20 -8.77 3.15 -6.31
N LYS A 21 -9.64 3.87 -7.01
CA LYS A 21 -9.31 5.17 -7.59
C LYS A 21 -9.35 6.21 -6.45
N GLN A 22 -8.19 6.57 -5.92
CA GLN A 22 -8.09 7.69 -4.99
C GLN A 22 -7.87 8.98 -5.77
N THR A 23 -8.66 10.01 -5.44
CA THR A 23 -8.47 11.36 -5.97
C THR A 23 -7.42 12.03 -5.11
N ILE A 24 -6.18 12.11 -5.59
CA ILE A 24 -5.10 12.79 -4.87
C ILE A 24 -5.35 14.29 -4.96
N GLU A 25 -5.92 14.88 -3.91
CA GLU A 25 -6.02 16.32 -3.75
C GLU A 25 -4.64 16.86 -3.36
N ARG A 26 -3.99 17.59 -4.29
CA ARG A 26 -2.72 18.34 -4.17
C ARG A 26 -1.48 17.58 -4.66
N ARG A 27 -1.12 17.87 -5.92
CA ARG A 27 0.12 17.47 -6.57
C ARG A 27 1.32 18.19 -5.96
N SER A 28 2.10 17.48 -5.14
CA SER A 28 3.55 17.61 -5.22
C SER A 28 4.03 16.40 -6.02
N ASP A 29 4.16 16.55 -7.34
CA ASP A 29 4.51 15.46 -8.25
C ASP A 29 5.94 14.97 -7.98
N LYS A 30 6.11 14.08 -7.01
CA LYS A 30 7.37 13.39 -6.73
C LYS A 30 7.39 12.08 -7.50
N ALA A 31 8.31 11.96 -8.45
CA ALA A 31 8.53 10.73 -9.18
C ALA A 31 9.42 9.78 -8.37
N ILE A 32 9.03 8.51 -8.28
CA ILE A 32 9.87 7.44 -7.72
C ILE A 32 10.16 6.45 -8.84
N TYR A 33 11.43 6.12 -9.03
CA TYR A 33 11.85 5.12 -10.00
C TYR A 33 11.58 3.72 -9.45
N VAL A 34 11.00 2.87 -10.28
CA VAL A 34 10.73 1.46 -9.98
C VAL A 34 11.44 0.61 -11.02
N ARG A 35 11.98 -0.55 -10.62
CA ARG A 35 12.61 -1.48 -11.55
C ARG A 35 11.60 -1.93 -12.62
N GLU A 36 12.08 -2.14 -13.84
CA GLU A 36 11.27 -2.55 -14.99
C GLU A 36 10.44 -3.81 -14.69
N GLU A 37 11.06 -4.83 -14.08
CA GLU A 37 10.38 -6.08 -13.68
C GLU A 37 9.17 -5.85 -12.76
N TYR A 38 9.23 -4.86 -11.86
CA TYR A 38 8.13 -4.53 -10.96
C TYR A 38 7.08 -3.72 -11.68
N HIS A 39 7.50 -2.78 -12.53
CA HIS A 39 6.59 -2.00 -13.36
C HIS A 39 5.73 -2.91 -14.24
N GLU A 40 6.33 -3.88 -14.92
CA GLU A 40 5.62 -4.86 -15.75
C GLU A 40 4.62 -5.69 -14.94
N ARG A 41 5.05 -6.20 -13.78
CA ARG A 41 4.17 -6.98 -12.89
C ARG A 41 2.97 -6.17 -12.42
N LEU A 42 3.18 -4.94 -11.94
CA LEU A 42 2.11 -4.06 -11.48
C LEU A 42 1.15 -3.71 -12.63
N SER A 43 1.70 -3.44 -13.82
CA SER A 43 0.90 -3.15 -15.02
C SER A 43 0.04 -4.34 -15.43
N ARG A 44 0.58 -5.56 -15.38
CA ARG A 44 -0.17 -6.79 -15.69
C ARG A 44 -1.33 -7.01 -14.71
N ILE A 45 -1.12 -6.74 -13.42
CA ILE A 45 -2.18 -6.81 -12.40
C ILE A 45 -3.31 -5.84 -12.74
N LEU A 46 -2.98 -4.59 -13.10
CA LEU A 46 -3.99 -3.59 -13.44
C LEU A 46 -4.77 -3.91 -14.70
N ASN A 47 -4.11 -4.48 -15.70
CA ASN A 47 -4.77 -4.88 -16.93
C ASN A 47 -5.73 -6.06 -16.72
N ILE A 48 -5.32 -7.06 -15.93
CA ILE A 48 -6.12 -8.28 -15.72
C ILE A 48 -7.23 -8.08 -14.69
N ILE A 49 -6.94 -7.37 -13.59
CA ILE A 49 -7.87 -7.27 -12.44
C ILE A 49 -8.51 -5.88 -12.37
N GLY A 50 -7.78 -4.83 -12.74
CA GLY A 50 -8.27 -3.45 -12.72
C GLY A 50 -9.05 -3.02 -13.97
N ASN A 51 -9.17 -3.90 -14.97
CA ASN A 51 -9.76 -3.63 -16.28
C ASN A 51 -9.25 -2.32 -16.92
N GLY A 52 -7.98 -1.96 -16.67
CA GLY A 52 -7.38 -0.73 -17.19
C GLY A 52 -7.94 0.59 -16.65
N ASN A 53 -8.87 0.54 -15.68
CA ASN A 53 -9.59 1.73 -15.18
C ASN A 53 -8.83 2.49 -14.08
N ILE A 54 -7.69 1.95 -13.64
CA ILE A 54 -6.92 2.49 -12.53
C ILE A 54 -5.50 2.76 -13.02
N PRO A 55 -5.03 4.02 -12.93
CA PRO A 55 -3.68 4.35 -13.33
C PRO A 55 -2.67 3.74 -12.36
N LEU A 56 -1.48 3.40 -12.86
CA LEU A 56 -0.43 2.73 -12.10
C LEU A 56 -0.05 3.45 -10.80
N TYR A 57 0.00 4.78 -10.81
CA TYR A 57 0.31 5.57 -9.62
C TYR A 57 -0.72 5.37 -8.50
N ALA A 58 -2.02 5.27 -8.84
CA ALA A 58 -3.08 5.12 -7.84
C ALA A 58 -3.02 3.72 -7.21
N TYR A 59 -2.63 2.73 -7.98
CA TYR A 59 -2.39 1.39 -7.46
C TYR A 59 -1.16 1.35 -6.54
N LEU A 60 -0.06 2.00 -6.94
CA LEU A 60 1.14 2.11 -6.09
C LEU A 60 0.84 2.85 -4.79
N ASP A 61 0.06 3.93 -4.84
CA ASP A 61 -0.39 4.67 -3.65
C ASP A 61 -1.18 3.78 -2.69
N ASN A 62 -2.10 2.95 -3.21
CA ASN A 62 -2.84 1.99 -2.38
C ASN A 62 -1.93 0.93 -1.73
N ILE A 63 -0.90 0.46 -2.45
CA ILE A 63 0.10 -0.47 -1.88
C ILE A 63 0.87 0.21 -0.75
N LEU A 64 1.35 1.43 -0.97
CA LEU A 64 2.10 2.20 0.04
C LEU A 64 1.24 2.48 1.26
N LYS A 65 0.00 2.93 1.07
CA LYS A 65 -0.95 3.14 2.16
C LYS A 65 -1.13 1.87 2.99
N HIS A 66 -1.37 0.72 2.34
CA HIS A 66 -1.53 -0.53 3.06
C HIS A 66 -0.26 -0.98 3.78
N HIS A 67 0.90 -0.77 3.16
CA HIS A 67 2.19 -1.04 3.78
C HIS A 67 2.38 -0.20 5.05
N PHE A 68 2.10 1.10 5.01
CA PHE A 68 2.19 1.96 6.19
C PHE A 68 1.12 1.66 7.25
N GLU A 69 -0.07 1.23 6.86
CA GLU A 69 -1.09 0.75 7.81
C GLU A 69 -0.64 -0.51 8.56
N LEU A 70 0.07 -1.44 7.89
CA LEU A 70 0.53 -2.69 8.50
C LEU A 70 1.82 -2.54 9.29
N PHE A 71 2.77 -1.74 8.79
CA PHE A 71 4.14 -1.69 9.31
C PHE A 71 4.49 -0.33 9.92
N GLY A 72 3.59 0.65 9.93
CA GLY A 72 3.88 2.01 10.38
C GLY A 72 4.42 2.08 11.80
N GLU A 73 3.84 1.32 12.74
CA GLU A 73 4.32 1.29 14.11
C GLU A 73 5.74 0.72 14.23
N ASP A 74 6.04 -0.35 13.49
CA ASP A 74 7.35 -0.99 13.53
C ASP A 74 8.41 -0.12 12.84
N ILE A 75 8.04 0.53 11.74
CA ILE A 75 8.88 1.54 11.06
C ILE A 75 9.23 2.66 12.04
N ILE A 76 8.26 3.20 12.80
CA ILE A 76 8.51 4.25 13.79
C ILE A 76 9.44 3.74 14.90
N LYS A 77 9.15 2.57 15.47
CA LYS A 77 9.98 1.97 16.53
C LYS A 77 11.43 1.78 16.07
N ASP A 78 11.63 1.26 14.87
CA ASP A 78 12.97 1.03 14.32
C ASP A 78 13.67 2.36 13.99
N TYR A 79 12.94 3.32 13.44
CA TYR A 79 13.45 4.67 13.17
C TYR A 79 13.94 5.35 14.45
N ASP A 80 13.14 5.34 15.52
CA ASP A 80 13.50 5.95 16.81
C ASP A 80 14.68 5.23 17.48
N LYS A 81 14.74 3.90 17.35
CA LYS A 81 15.86 3.09 17.86
C LYS A 81 17.18 3.40 17.15
N MET A 82 17.14 3.69 15.85
CA MET A 82 18.32 4.04 15.06
C MET A 82 18.70 5.52 15.20
N ASN A 83 17.73 6.40 15.45
CA ASN A 83 17.94 7.82 15.70
C ASN A 83 18.19 8.14 17.18
N LYS A 84 18.67 7.18 17.98
CA LYS A 84 19.00 7.44 19.38
C LYS A 84 19.87 8.69 19.47
N PRO A 85 19.43 9.71 20.24
CA PRO A 85 20.21 10.92 20.39
C PRO A 85 21.54 10.57 21.05
N LEU A 86 22.58 11.28 20.64
CA LEU A 86 23.94 11.20 21.19
C LEU A 86 24.04 11.65 22.65
N PHE A 87 22.91 11.97 23.31
CA PHE A 87 22.79 12.49 24.67
C PHE A 87 21.64 11.82 25.40
#